data_AF-A0A8R1HLT4-F1
#
_entry.id   AF-A0A8R1HLT4-F1
#
_cell.length_a   1.000
_cell.length_b   1.000
_cell.length_c   1.000
_cell.angle_alpha   90.00
_cell.angle_beta   90.00
_cell.angle_gamma   90.00
#
_symmetry.space_group_name_H-M   'P 1'
#
loop_
_entity.id
_entity.type
_entity.pdbx_description
1 polymer ?
#
loop_
_entity_poly.entity_id
_entity_poly.type
_entity_poly.pdbx_seq_one_letter_code
_entity_poly.pdbx_strand_id
1 'polypeptide(L)'
;MVDAIAVLSPIHLDMSVDPQDNLARSSARSTTSSAASSSSDSELMSPRAEELLRMQAELRATRNALAEKDKKMNQIQTTVDAEVQELTEKLFQEAYKMVNTAEERREKAEKLLNESRLEVEVLQAEVRALKELIAAPGMGKHHFKQTTSPEHKSTLSKLFNGASSSKKPKEITVPGDKKKASSLPSTSSFIPMSPTHEREQKEADAVEEIDPILFAEFESWREAGHPATSHPFIDRVAMEEIYPCMLFENSKLSSELMRAIRENRVQLEPLNEQKPAVRICELTNASRFCPYRVRTGDDDTHEWHYVSLIVRNRIAAVCDFYTCIRYLSQGLIKPGPRDSFFQVVNLRKNMSLAKLGLGFIPRSNIRHTH
;
A
#
# COMPACT_ATOMS: atom_id res chain seq x y z
N MET A 1 -13.88 11.27 -29.28
CA MET A 1 -14.14 9.85 -28.94
C MET A 1 -13.95 9.74 -27.43
N VAL A 2 -15.05 9.94 -26.70
CA VAL A 2 -15.09 9.97 -25.24
C VAL A 2 -16.31 9.12 -24.91
N ASP A 3 -16.10 7.88 -24.49
CA ASP A 3 -17.20 6.98 -24.13
C ASP A 3 -17.54 7.17 -22.66
N ALA A 4 -18.74 7.72 -22.46
CA ALA A 4 -19.40 7.90 -21.19
C ALA A 4 -20.01 6.56 -20.73
N ILE A 5 -19.74 6.18 -19.48
CA ILE A 5 -20.42 5.09 -18.80
C ILE A 5 -21.80 5.59 -18.38
N ALA A 6 -22.85 5.00 -18.97
CA ALA A 6 -24.23 5.23 -18.59
C ALA A 6 -24.53 4.59 -17.23
N VAL A 7 -25.01 5.42 -16.30
CA VAL A 7 -25.57 5.05 -15.01
C VAL A 7 -26.95 4.41 -15.25
N LEU A 8 -27.15 3.18 -14.78
CA LEU A 8 -28.46 2.54 -14.74
C LEU A 8 -29.20 2.97 -13.47
N SER A 9 -30.29 3.72 -13.65
CA SER A 9 -31.26 4.08 -12.62
C SER A 9 -32.19 2.90 -12.27
N PRO A 10 -32.69 2.79 -11.02
CA PRO A 10 -33.66 1.76 -10.64
C PRO A 10 -35.07 2.10 -11.15
N ILE A 11 -35.77 1.06 -11.63
CA ILE A 11 -37.16 1.12 -12.09
C ILE A 11 -38.08 1.35 -10.89
N HIS A 12 -38.74 2.51 -10.89
CA HIS A 12 -39.86 2.86 -10.03
C HIS A 12 -41.13 2.24 -10.62
N LEU A 13 -41.77 1.29 -9.92
CA LEU A 13 -43.16 0.91 -10.21
C LEU A 13 -44.04 1.54 -9.14
N ASP A 14 -44.68 2.64 -9.54
CA ASP A 14 -45.77 3.29 -8.84
C ASP A 14 -47.07 2.51 -9.15
N MET A 15 -47.77 2.04 -8.12
CA MET A 15 -49.17 1.67 -8.22
C MET A 15 -49.93 2.36 -7.10
N SER A 16 -50.34 3.59 -7.40
CA SER A 16 -51.34 4.34 -6.67
C SER A 16 -52.74 3.80 -6.99
N VAL A 17 -53.53 3.51 -5.96
CA VAL A 17 -55.00 3.57 -6.02
C VAL A 17 -55.47 4.22 -4.73
N ASP A 18 -55.99 5.43 -4.88
CA ASP A 18 -56.55 6.29 -3.86
C ASP A 18 -57.91 5.80 -3.30
N PRO A 19 -58.36 6.37 -2.16
CA PRO A 19 -59.49 5.92 -1.35
C PRO A 19 -60.78 6.72 -1.60
N GLN A 20 -61.96 6.12 -1.33
CA GLN A 20 -63.16 6.91 -1.00
C GLN A 20 -64.25 6.12 -0.25
N ASP A 21 -64.52 6.57 0.98
CA ASP A 21 -65.79 6.80 1.68
C ASP A 21 -67.00 5.85 1.51
N ASN A 22 -67.51 5.31 2.64
CA ASN A 22 -68.57 5.98 3.40
C ASN A 22 -69.08 5.19 4.64
N LEU A 23 -69.04 5.90 5.78
CA LEU A 23 -70.09 6.04 6.81
C LEU A 23 -70.92 4.83 7.26
N ALA A 24 -70.75 4.46 8.54
CA ALA A 24 -71.88 4.53 9.48
C ALA A 24 -71.39 4.69 10.93
N ARG A 25 -71.89 5.77 11.52
CA ARG A 25 -71.66 6.31 12.86
C ARG A 25 -72.52 5.57 13.89
N SER A 26 -72.06 5.60 15.13
CA SER A 26 -72.84 5.82 16.35
C SER A 26 -73.03 4.67 17.36
N SER A 27 -72.81 5.09 18.61
CA SER A 27 -73.47 4.68 19.85
C SER A 27 -73.00 3.42 20.56
N ALA A 28 -72.23 3.70 21.61
CA ALA A 28 -72.34 3.02 22.89
C ALA A 28 -73.82 2.82 23.28
N ARG A 29 -74.18 1.58 23.61
CA ARG A 29 -75.34 1.30 24.45
C ARG A 29 -75.06 0.08 25.31
N SER A 30 -74.92 0.35 26.61
CA SER A 30 -74.99 -0.64 27.67
C SER A 30 -76.30 -1.43 27.56
N THR A 31 -76.21 -2.75 27.58
CA THR A 31 -77.32 -3.63 28.00
C THR A 31 -76.75 -4.76 28.86
N THR A 32 -77.23 -4.75 30.10
CA THR A 32 -77.11 -5.80 31.10
C THR A 32 -78.09 -6.92 30.78
N SER A 33 -77.59 -8.15 30.56
CA SER A 33 -78.34 -9.42 30.61
C SER A 33 -77.39 -10.52 30.12
N SER A 34 -77.20 -11.68 30.74
CA SER A 34 -77.79 -12.29 31.93
C SER A 34 -76.90 -13.44 32.37
N ALA A 35 -77.11 -13.86 33.61
CA ALA A 35 -76.68 -15.14 34.13
C ALA A 35 -77.05 -16.33 33.23
N ALA A 36 -76.20 -17.36 33.32
CA ALA A 36 -76.49 -18.78 33.26
C ALA A 36 -77.43 -19.30 32.17
N SER A 37 -76.86 -20.04 31.22
CA SER A 37 -77.47 -21.29 30.75
C SER A 37 -76.38 -22.25 30.32
N SER A 38 -76.19 -23.30 31.11
CA SER A 38 -75.60 -24.55 30.66
C SER A 38 -76.41 -25.09 29.50
N SER A 39 -75.80 -25.19 28.32
CA SER A 39 -76.29 -26.01 27.23
C SER A 39 -75.09 -26.47 26.43
N SER A 40 -74.78 -27.74 26.58
CA SER A 40 -73.85 -28.47 25.75
C SER A 40 -74.37 -28.47 24.31
N ASP A 41 -73.92 -27.54 23.49
CA ASP A 41 -73.98 -27.68 22.03
C ASP A 41 -72.56 -27.75 21.51
N SER A 42 -72.11 -28.99 21.35
CA SER A 42 -71.05 -29.35 20.43
C SER A 42 -71.57 -29.06 19.02
N GLU A 43 -71.61 -27.79 18.61
CA GLU A 43 -71.77 -27.42 17.21
C GLU A 43 -70.60 -28.07 16.46
N LEU A 44 -70.91 -29.15 15.74
CA LEU A 44 -70.07 -29.72 14.69
C LEU A 44 -69.78 -28.60 13.70
N MET A 45 -68.71 -27.84 13.95
CA MET A 45 -68.14 -26.94 12.97
C MET A 45 -67.95 -27.76 11.70
N SER A 46 -68.58 -27.33 10.61
CA SER A 46 -68.41 -28.01 9.33
C SER A 46 -66.90 -28.18 9.07
N PRO A 47 -66.43 -29.32 8.56
CA PRO A 47 -65.01 -29.52 8.23
C PRO A 47 -64.43 -28.38 7.39
N ARG A 48 -65.29 -27.71 6.61
CA ARG A 48 -64.95 -26.51 5.83
C ARG A 48 -64.70 -25.26 6.69
N ALA A 49 -65.42 -25.08 7.78
CA ALA A 49 -65.23 -23.97 8.72
C ALA A 49 -63.93 -24.14 9.53
N GLU A 50 -63.63 -25.37 9.97
CA GLU A 50 -62.35 -25.68 10.63
C GLU A 50 -61.16 -25.47 9.69
N GLU A 51 -61.27 -25.92 8.43
CA GLU A 51 -60.24 -25.70 7.41
C GLU A 51 -60.04 -24.20 7.10
N LEU A 52 -61.12 -23.42 6.99
CA LEU A 52 -61.03 -21.97 6.82
C LEU A 52 -60.34 -21.29 8.01
N LEU A 53 -60.63 -21.72 9.24
CA LEU A 53 -60.00 -21.18 10.44
C LEU A 53 -58.50 -21.50 10.49
N ARG A 54 -58.12 -22.73 10.08
CA ARG A 54 -56.74 -23.19 9.96
C ARG A 54 -55.97 -22.39 8.90
N MET A 55 -56.54 -22.26 7.69
CA MET A 55 -55.96 -21.43 6.64
C MET A 55 -55.81 -19.98 7.08
N GLN A 56 -56.78 -19.42 7.81
CA GLN A 56 -56.70 -18.05 8.31
C GLN A 56 -55.60 -17.89 9.36
N ALA A 57 -55.39 -18.89 10.23
CA ALA A 57 -54.29 -18.90 11.18
C ALA A 57 -52.92 -18.99 10.49
N GLU A 58 -52.80 -19.82 9.45
CA GLU A 58 -51.57 -19.96 8.65
C GLU A 58 -51.25 -18.69 7.86
N LEU A 59 -52.25 -18.03 7.26
CA LEU A 59 -52.10 -16.73 6.61
C LEU A 59 -51.64 -15.63 7.59
N ARG A 60 -52.14 -15.64 8.83
CA ARG A 60 -51.67 -14.70 9.86
C ARG A 60 -50.23 -15.01 10.28
N ALA A 61 -49.88 -16.28 10.44
CA ALA A 61 -48.52 -16.69 10.81
C ALA A 61 -47.50 -16.32 9.72
N THR A 62 -47.82 -16.58 8.45
CA THR A 62 -46.98 -16.20 7.31
C THR A 62 -46.84 -14.69 7.16
N ARG A 63 -47.94 -13.93 7.32
CA ARG A 63 -47.90 -12.45 7.31
C ARG A 63 -47.00 -11.88 8.40
N ASN A 64 -47.08 -12.43 9.62
CA ASN A 64 -46.22 -12.00 10.73
C ASN A 64 -44.75 -12.34 10.49
N ALA A 65 -44.46 -13.53 9.96
CA ALA A 65 -43.11 -13.95 9.61
C ALA A 65 -42.51 -13.08 8.49
N LEU A 66 -43.33 -12.66 7.51
CA LEU A 66 -42.91 -11.74 6.46
C LEU A 66 -42.59 -10.35 7.04
N ALA A 67 -43.46 -9.81 7.90
CA ALA A 67 -43.22 -8.53 8.55
C ALA A 67 -41.94 -8.51 9.41
N GLU A 68 -41.61 -9.62 10.08
CA GLU A 68 -40.35 -9.74 10.82
C GLU A 68 -39.14 -9.79 9.88
N LYS A 69 -39.25 -10.49 8.74
CA LYS A 69 -38.19 -10.50 7.72
C LYS A 69 -37.99 -9.12 7.09
N ASP A 70 -39.06 -8.39 6.79
CA ASP A 70 -38.99 -7.03 6.26
C ASP A 70 -38.32 -6.08 7.24
N LYS A 71 -38.61 -6.22 8.55
CA LYS A 71 -37.92 -5.46 9.60
C LYS A 71 -36.42 -5.75 9.64
N LYS A 72 -36.03 -7.03 9.57
CA LYS A 72 -34.62 -7.43 9.53
C LYS A 72 -33.92 -6.95 8.26
N MET A 73 -34.58 -7.05 7.11
CA MET A 73 -34.07 -6.55 5.83
C MET A 73 -33.81 -5.04 5.90
N ASN A 74 -34.77 -4.26 6.40
CA ASN A 74 -34.61 -2.82 6.57
C ASN A 74 -33.46 -2.48 7.53
N GLN A 75 -33.27 -3.25 8.61
CA GLN A 75 -32.17 -3.03 9.55
C GLN A 75 -30.80 -3.34 8.94
N ILE A 76 -30.71 -4.38 8.11
CA ILE A 76 -29.48 -4.70 7.37
C ILE A 76 -29.20 -3.59 6.36
N GLN A 77 -30.22 -3.14 5.62
CA GLN A 77 -30.09 -2.07 4.64
C GLN A 77 -29.54 -0.79 5.29
N THR A 78 -30.13 -0.34 6.40
CA THR A 78 -29.67 0.87 7.08
C THR A 78 -28.27 0.75 7.65
N THR A 79 -27.87 -0.44 8.11
CA THR A 79 -26.51 -0.70 8.59
C THR A 79 -25.51 -0.62 7.44
N VAL A 80 -25.81 -1.29 6.33
CA VAL A 80 -24.95 -1.27 5.14
C VAL A 80 -24.84 0.15 4.57
N ASP A 81 -25.94 0.90 4.51
CA ASP A 81 -25.93 2.27 4.02
C ASP A 81 -25.05 3.18 4.90
N ALA A 82 -25.09 3.00 6.22
CA ALA A 82 -24.24 3.73 7.15
C ALA A 82 -22.75 3.38 6.98
N GLU A 83 -22.42 2.08 6.84
CA GLU A 83 -21.03 1.63 6.60
C GLU A 83 -20.49 2.14 5.26
N VAL A 84 -21.32 2.12 4.21
CA VAL A 84 -20.96 2.66 2.89
C VAL A 84 -20.71 4.16 2.99
N GLN A 85 -21.55 4.90 3.72
CA GLN A 85 -21.38 6.33 3.92
C GLN A 85 -20.09 6.64 4.69
N GLU A 86 -19.80 5.92 5.78
CA GLU A 86 -18.58 6.11 6.57
C GLU A 86 -17.32 5.78 5.74
N LEU A 87 -17.34 4.69 4.98
CA LEU A 87 -16.23 4.32 4.11
C LEU A 87 -16.01 5.37 3.02
N THR A 88 -17.10 5.86 2.43
CA THR A 88 -17.06 6.92 1.41
C THR A 88 -16.45 8.21 1.98
N GLU A 89 -16.83 8.60 3.20
CA GLU A 89 -16.25 9.76 3.88
C GLU A 89 -14.74 9.58 4.11
N LYS A 90 -14.33 8.42 4.62
CA LYS A 90 -12.91 8.11 4.85
C LYS A 90 -12.10 8.12 3.55
N LEU A 91 -12.65 7.61 2.46
CA LEU A 91 -12.00 7.64 1.14
C LEU A 91 -11.82 9.07 0.64
N PHE A 92 -12.82 9.94 0.80
CA PHE A 92 -12.70 11.35 0.42
C PHE A 92 -11.68 12.10 1.28
N GLN A 93 -11.66 11.85 2.60
CA GLN A 93 -10.67 12.45 3.49
C GLN A 93 -9.24 12.04 3.11
N GLU A 94 -9.02 10.75 2.82
CA GLU A 94 -7.70 10.26 2.41
C GLU A 94 -7.30 10.80 1.04
N ALA A 95 -8.23 10.86 0.08
CA ALA A 95 -7.97 11.48 -1.23
C ALA A 95 -7.60 12.96 -1.08
N TYR A 96 -8.32 13.72 -0.25
CA TYR A 96 -8.04 15.13 0.01
C TYR A 96 -6.66 15.32 0.64
N LYS A 97 -6.32 14.48 1.63
CA LYS A 97 -5.00 14.46 2.27
C LYS A 97 -3.89 14.16 1.26
N MET A 98 -4.08 13.17 0.40
CA MET A 98 -3.10 12.82 -0.64
C MET A 98 -2.85 13.97 -1.61
N VAL A 99 -3.93 14.63 -2.07
CA VAL A 99 -3.84 15.78 -2.98
C VAL A 99 -3.10 16.94 -2.32
N ASN A 100 -3.50 17.33 -1.12
CA ASN A 100 -2.84 18.44 -0.41
C ASN A 100 -1.36 18.15 -0.14
N THR A 101 -1.03 16.91 0.23
CA THR A 101 0.35 16.49 0.44
C THR A 101 1.18 16.57 -0.86
N ALA A 102 0.56 16.28 -2.01
CA ALA A 102 1.21 16.42 -3.31
C ALA A 102 1.36 17.89 -3.72
N GLU A 103 0.35 18.73 -3.47
CA GLU A 103 0.40 20.17 -3.72
C GLU A 103 1.49 20.87 -2.89
N GLU A 104 1.57 20.59 -1.59
CA GLU A 104 2.61 21.14 -0.72
C GLU A 104 4.02 20.74 -1.19
N ARG A 105 4.19 19.49 -1.64
CA ARG A 105 5.46 19.03 -2.22
C ARG A 105 5.78 19.74 -3.53
N ARG A 106 4.78 19.96 -4.40
CA ARG A 106 4.94 20.69 -5.66
C ARG A 106 5.34 22.13 -5.39
N GLU A 107 4.65 22.82 -4.49
CA GLU A 107 4.95 24.21 -4.12
C GLU A 107 6.38 24.34 -3.59
N LYS A 108 6.80 23.42 -2.71
CA LYS A 108 8.18 23.41 -2.19
C LYS A 108 9.21 23.18 -3.29
N ALA A 109 8.95 22.28 -4.22
CA ALA A 109 9.84 22.00 -5.34
C ALA A 109 9.93 23.18 -6.32
N GLU A 110 8.81 23.84 -6.63
CA GLU A 110 8.76 25.04 -7.46
C GLU A 110 9.54 26.19 -6.83
N LYS A 111 9.42 26.37 -5.51
CA LYS A 111 10.20 27.36 -4.77
C LYS A 111 11.71 27.12 -4.89
N LEU A 112 12.16 25.89 -4.62
CA LEU A 112 13.59 25.53 -4.71
C LEU A 112 14.12 25.67 -6.15
N LEU A 113 13.31 25.31 -7.14
CA LEU A 113 13.65 25.48 -8.55
C LEU A 113 13.85 26.96 -8.88
N ASN A 114 12.97 27.83 -8.39
CA ASN A 114 13.09 29.27 -8.62
C ASN A 114 14.33 29.85 -7.93
N GLU A 115 14.64 29.43 -6.70
CA GLU A 115 15.87 29.83 -6.00
C GLU A 115 17.13 29.41 -6.76
N SER A 116 17.22 28.16 -7.20
CA SER A 116 18.35 27.66 -7.99
C SER A 116 18.46 28.36 -9.36
N ARG A 117 17.33 28.66 -10.00
CA ARG A 117 17.31 29.41 -11.26
C ARG A 117 17.91 30.81 -11.08
N LEU A 118 17.55 31.51 -10.00
CA LEU A 118 18.12 32.82 -9.69
C LEU A 118 19.63 32.75 -9.42
N GLU A 119 20.10 31.71 -8.72
CA GLU A 119 21.52 31.48 -8.49
C GLU A 119 22.29 31.25 -9.80
N VAL A 120 21.73 30.45 -10.72
CA VAL A 120 22.30 30.23 -12.05
C VAL A 120 22.37 31.54 -12.84
N GLU A 121 21.33 32.38 -12.79
CA GLU A 121 21.32 33.68 -13.48
C GLU A 121 22.42 34.62 -12.95
N VAL A 122 22.64 34.65 -11.63
CA VAL A 122 23.74 35.42 -11.00
C VAL A 122 25.09 34.90 -11.45
N LEU A 123 25.33 33.58 -11.36
CA LEU A 123 26.59 32.96 -11.77
C LEU A 123 26.88 33.17 -13.26
N GLN A 124 25.84 33.10 -14.11
CA GLN A 124 25.98 33.40 -15.53
C GLN A 124 26.37 34.87 -15.79
N ALA A 125 25.83 35.81 -15.01
CA ALA A 125 26.21 37.22 -15.09
C ALA A 125 27.67 37.44 -14.65
N GLU A 126 28.10 36.81 -13.56
CA GLU A 126 29.49 36.86 -13.09
C GLU A 126 30.47 36.31 -14.13
N VAL A 127 30.17 35.14 -14.71
CA VAL A 127 30.99 34.54 -15.76
C VAL A 127 31.06 35.44 -16.99
N ARG A 128 29.97 36.11 -17.36
CA ARG A 128 29.95 37.07 -18.47
C ARG A 128 30.86 38.26 -18.18
N ALA A 129 30.76 38.85 -16.99
CA ALA A 129 31.61 39.97 -16.58
C ALA A 129 33.11 39.59 -16.54
N LEU A 130 33.43 38.41 -15.99
CA LEU A 130 34.81 37.90 -15.98
C LEU A 130 35.36 37.68 -17.40
N LYS A 131 34.53 37.18 -18.33
CA LYS A 131 34.91 37.04 -19.74
C LYS A 131 35.18 38.38 -20.41
N GLU A 132 34.37 39.41 -20.13
CA GLU A 132 34.59 40.76 -20.63
C GLU A 132 35.89 41.38 -20.10
N LEU A 133 36.19 41.21 -18.81
CA LEU A 133 37.44 41.67 -18.20
C LEU A 133 38.68 41.01 -18.83
N ILE A 134 38.60 39.71 -19.17
CA ILE A 134 39.67 38.99 -19.85
C ILE A 134 39.81 39.44 -21.31
N ALA A 135 38.70 39.73 -21.98
CA ALA A 135 38.68 40.15 -23.38
C ALA A 135 39.06 41.63 -23.59
N ALA A 136 39.00 42.47 -22.55
CA ALA A 136 39.39 43.87 -22.60
C ALA A 136 40.89 44.02 -22.93
N PRO A 137 41.26 44.64 -24.07
CA PRO A 137 42.66 44.81 -24.46
C PRO A 137 43.36 45.80 -23.52
N GLY A 138 44.27 45.32 -22.67
CA GLY A 138 45.16 46.20 -21.89
C GLY A 138 45.54 45.76 -20.47
N MET A 139 44.92 44.73 -19.87
CA MET A 139 45.19 44.38 -18.44
C MET A 139 45.67 42.93 -18.18
N GLY A 140 46.03 42.17 -19.21
CA GLY A 140 46.26 40.72 -19.06
C GLY A 140 47.69 40.21 -18.92
N LYS A 141 48.76 41.04 -18.98
CA LYS A 141 50.13 40.49 -19.07
C LYS A 141 51.20 41.02 -18.11
N HIS A 142 50.93 42.02 -17.25
CA HIS A 142 51.99 42.62 -16.42
C HIS A 142 51.68 42.81 -14.93
N HIS A 143 50.70 42.09 -14.34
CA HIS A 143 50.40 42.27 -12.91
C HIS A 143 50.28 41.01 -12.06
N PHE A 144 50.70 39.83 -12.54
CA PHE A 144 50.63 38.60 -11.74
C PHE A 144 51.97 38.12 -11.14
N LYS A 145 53.09 38.82 -11.36
CA LYS A 145 54.42 38.32 -10.92
C LYS A 145 55.28 39.23 -10.04
N GLN A 146 54.85 40.44 -9.71
CA GLN A 146 55.61 41.32 -8.81
C GLN A 146 54.69 42.15 -7.93
N THR A 147 54.29 41.61 -6.78
CA THR A 147 54.29 42.34 -5.49
C THR A 147 54.16 41.32 -4.36
N THR A 148 55.25 41.21 -3.62
CA THR A 148 55.31 40.66 -2.26
C THR A 148 54.55 41.60 -1.30
N SER A 149 53.70 41.05 -0.41
CA SER A 149 53.22 41.46 0.95
C SER A 149 53.44 42.92 1.44
N PRO A 150 52.60 43.57 2.30
CA PRO A 150 51.57 43.02 3.21
C PRO A 150 50.24 43.84 3.30
N GLU A 151 49.29 43.34 4.11
CA GLU A 151 48.14 44.04 4.73
C GLU A 151 47.20 44.92 3.87
N HIS A 152 46.04 44.38 3.44
CA HIS A 152 44.79 45.16 3.44
C HIS A 152 43.58 44.27 3.73
N LYS A 153 42.94 44.54 4.86
CA LYS A 153 41.69 43.97 5.34
C LYS A 153 40.57 44.24 4.33
N SER A 154 40.06 43.21 3.66
CA SER A 154 38.85 43.31 2.84
C SER A 154 37.60 43.27 3.72
N THR A 155 36.96 44.43 3.77
CA THR A 155 35.71 44.79 4.43
C THR A 155 34.48 44.19 3.74
N LEU A 156 34.38 42.86 3.62
CA LEU A 156 33.16 42.21 3.11
C LEU A 156 32.69 40.99 3.92
N SER A 157 33.48 40.49 4.89
CA SER A 157 33.06 39.40 5.80
C SER A 157 32.10 39.82 6.92
N LYS A 158 31.54 41.03 6.88
CA LYS A 158 30.68 41.58 7.95
C LYS A 158 29.20 41.78 7.57
N LEU A 159 28.75 41.31 6.40
CA LEU A 159 27.34 41.43 6.01
C LEU A 159 26.52 40.14 6.12
N PHE A 160 27.12 38.98 6.40
CA PHE A 160 26.39 37.70 6.49
C PHE A 160 26.29 37.10 7.91
N ASN A 161 26.89 37.73 8.92
CA ASN A 161 26.78 37.27 10.31
C ASN A 161 26.11 38.31 11.21
N GLY A 162 24.78 38.29 11.25
CA GLY A 162 24.02 39.04 12.25
C GLY A 162 22.51 39.01 12.05
N ALA A 163 21.84 37.97 12.56
CA ALA A 163 20.62 38.08 13.38
C ALA A 163 19.91 36.72 13.55
N SER A 164 20.17 36.02 14.67
CA SER A 164 19.08 35.39 15.43
C SER A 164 19.43 35.39 16.92
N SER A 165 18.93 36.41 17.59
CA SER A 165 18.70 36.38 19.03
C SER A 165 17.53 35.43 19.27
N SER A 166 17.74 34.36 20.05
CA SER A 166 16.81 33.91 21.10
C SER A 166 17.34 32.72 21.91
N LYS A 167 17.76 33.06 23.15
CA LYS A 167 17.50 32.36 24.42
C LYS A 167 17.79 30.85 24.52
N LYS A 168 18.94 30.52 25.14
CA LYS A 168 19.16 29.28 25.91
C LYS A 168 18.41 29.35 27.26
N PRO A 169 17.83 28.25 27.75
CA PRO A 169 17.66 28.01 29.18
C PRO A 169 18.79 27.14 29.75
N LYS A 170 19.06 27.38 31.03
CA LYS A 170 20.15 26.87 31.85
C LYS A 170 20.03 25.39 32.22
N GLU A 171 21.17 24.72 32.29
CA GLU A 171 21.39 23.49 33.04
C GLU A 171 21.18 23.69 34.55
N ILE A 172 20.53 22.71 35.19
CA ILE A 172 20.61 22.45 36.64
C ILE A 172 20.91 20.96 36.81
N THR A 173 22.14 20.66 37.22
CA THR A 173 22.56 19.45 37.95
C THR A 173 21.96 19.51 39.37
N VAL A 174 21.57 18.48 40.13
CA VAL A 174 22.13 17.15 40.53
C VAL A 174 21.02 16.41 41.36
N PRO A 175 21.23 15.32 42.17
CA PRO A 175 21.77 13.96 41.99
C PRO A 175 20.80 12.80 42.43
N GLY A 176 21.19 11.53 42.18
CA GLY A 176 21.19 10.51 43.25
C GLY A 176 20.21 9.32 43.23
N ASP A 177 20.77 8.13 42.90
CA ASP A 177 20.55 6.77 43.45
C ASP A 177 19.17 6.08 43.46
N LYS A 178 19.10 4.86 42.89
CA LYS A 178 19.22 3.54 43.60
C LYS A 178 18.80 2.36 42.70
N LYS A 179 19.56 1.27 42.84
CA LYS A 179 19.36 -0.06 42.22
C LYS A 179 18.05 -0.74 42.70
N LYS A 180 17.34 -1.46 41.81
CA LYS A 180 16.97 -2.90 41.96
C LYS A 180 16.10 -3.42 40.79
N ALA A 181 16.58 -4.52 40.22
CA ALA A 181 15.92 -5.70 39.65
C ALA A 181 14.48 -5.68 39.08
N SER A 182 14.40 -6.33 37.90
CA SER A 182 13.37 -7.28 37.45
C SER A 182 11.91 -6.82 37.38
N SER A 183 11.45 -6.53 36.16
CA SER A 183 10.27 -7.17 35.54
C SER A 183 10.13 -6.65 34.10
N LEU A 184 9.73 -7.53 33.18
CA LEU A 184 9.53 -7.27 31.75
C LEU A 184 8.59 -6.06 31.53
N PRO A 185 8.82 -5.18 30.54
CA PRO A 185 7.79 -4.24 30.14
C PRO A 185 6.84 -4.92 29.14
N SER A 186 5.58 -5.02 29.56
CA SER A 186 4.42 -5.36 28.74
C SER A 186 4.22 -4.39 27.59
N THR A 187 3.66 -4.93 26.51
CA THR A 187 3.19 -4.31 25.28
C THR A 187 2.31 -3.07 25.51
N SER A 188 2.40 -2.11 24.58
CA SER A 188 1.55 -0.90 24.44
C SER A 188 1.99 0.35 25.20
N SER A 189 3.02 1.01 24.67
CA SER A 189 3.22 2.44 24.84
C SER A 189 3.82 2.99 23.54
N PHE A 190 2.97 3.40 22.60
CA PHE A 190 3.40 4.22 21.48
C PHE A 190 3.89 5.55 22.04
N ILE A 191 5.20 5.72 22.15
CA ILE A 191 5.80 7.04 22.29
C ILE A 191 5.57 7.74 20.95
N PRO A 192 4.87 8.89 20.89
CA PRO A 192 4.73 9.62 19.64
C PRO A 192 6.13 10.01 19.16
N MET A 193 6.52 9.53 17.98
CA MET A 193 7.81 9.90 17.39
C MET A 193 7.86 11.42 17.23
N SER A 194 8.97 12.03 17.60
CA SER A 194 9.14 13.47 17.41
C SER A 194 9.21 13.79 15.91
N PRO A 195 8.72 14.97 15.46
CA PRO A 195 8.74 15.37 14.04
C PRO A 195 10.15 15.37 13.41
N THR A 196 11.19 15.44 14.25
CA THR A 196 12.59 15.33 13.85
C THR A 196 12.97 13.92 13.40
N HIS A 197 12.49 12.87 14.06
CA HIS A 197 12.84 11.49 13.75
C HIS A 197 12.16 11.00 12.47
N GLU A 198 10.93 11.45 12.19
CA GLU A 198 10.27 11.17 10.90
C GLU A 198 10.97 11.85 9.73
N ARG A 199 11.50 13.06 9.96
CA ARG A 199 12.26 13.79 8.95
C ARG A 199 13.63 13.15 8.69
N GLU A 200 14.35 12.76 9.74
CA GLU A 200 15.63 12.05 9.62
C GLU A 200 15.48 10.71 8.91
N GLN A 201 14.45 9.92 9.23
CA GLN A 201 14.17 8.66 8.53
C GLN A 201 13.83 8.91 7.06
N LYS A 202 13.05 9.94 6.76
CA LYS A 202 12.68 10.29 5.38
C LYS A 202 13.88 10.81 4.58
N GLU A 203 14.78 11.54 5.21
CA GLU A 203 16.04 11.98 4.60
C GLU A 203 16.96 10.77 4.36
N ALA A 204 17.06 9.84 5.31
CA ALA A 204 17.81 8.59 5.16
C ALA A 204 17.25 7.70 4.02
N ASP A 205 15.92 7.57 3.92
CA ASP A 205 15.25 6.81 2.87
C ASP A 205 15.40 7.44 1.48
N ALA A 206 15.75 8.74 1.40
CA ALA A 206 15.93 9.49 0.16
C ALA A 206 17.37 9.45 -0.37
N VAL A 207 18.34 8.95 0.40
CA VAL A 207 19.74 8.84 -0.05
C VAL A 207 19.90 7.65 -0.99
N GLU A 208 20.17 7.93 -2.27
CA GLU A 208 20.55 6.95 -3.28
C GLU A 208 22.02 7.11 -3.68
N GLU A 209 22.91 6.60 -2.85
CA GLU A 209 24.34 6.54 -3.16
C GLU A 209 24.71 5.22 -3.82
N ILE A 210 25.61 5.30 -4.81
CA ILE A 210 26.13 4.13 -5.52
C ILE A 210 27.36 3.63 -4.77
N ASP A 211 27.32 2.37 -4.34
CA ASP A 211 28.54 1.67 -3.92
C ASP A 211 29.44 1.43 -5.15
N PRO A 212 30.64 2.02 -5.21
CA PRO A 212 31.52 1.90 -6.38
C PRO A 212 32.05 0.48 -6.60
N ILE A 213 32.16 -0.34 -5.56
CA ILE A 213 32.65 -1.73 -5.66
C ILE A 213 31.57 -2.60 -6.31
N LEU A 214 30.34 -2.51 -5.81
CA LEU A 214 29.22 -3.26 -6.37
C LEU A 214 28.84 -2.76 -7.77
N PHE A 215 28.97 -1.45 -8.01
CA PHE A 215 28.73 -0.87 -9.32
C PHE A 215 29.73 -1.37 -10.36
N ALA A 216 31.04 -1.37 -10.05
CA ALA A 216 32.06 -1.87 -10.97
C ALA A 216 31.83 -3.35 -11.37
N GLU A 217 31.43 -4.20 -10.41
CA GLU A 217 31.08 -5.59 -10.70
C GLU A 217 29.83 -5.70 -11.59
N PHE A 218 28.80 -4.88 -11.33
CA PHE A 218 27.61 -4.80 -12.16
C PHE A 218 27.93 -4.32 -13.59
N GLU A 219 28.83 -3.36 -13.76
CA GLU A 219 29.26 -2.89 -15.07
C GLU A 219 29.99 -3.99 -15.84
N SER A 220 30.91 -4.72 -15.19
CA SER A 220 31.56 -5.90 -15.78
C SER A 220 30.53 -6.94 -16.25
N TRP A 221 29.48 -7.17 -15.46
CA TRP A 221 28.40 -8.09 -15.84
C TRP A 221 27.60 -7.59 -17.05
N ARG A 222 27.32 -6.29 -17.10
CA ARG A 222 26.61 -5.65 -18.22
C ARG A 222 27.43 -5.72 -19.51
N GLU A 223 28.73 -5.43 -19.43
CA GLU A 223 29.67 -5.49 -20.56
C GLU A 223 29.85 -6.91 -21.09
N ALA A 224 29.77 -7.92 -20.21
CA ALA A 224 29.78 -9.33 -20.59
C ALA A 224 28.48 -9.81 -21.27
N GLY A 225 27.51 -8.91 -21.52
CA GLY A 225 26.27 -9.25 -22.21
C GLY A 225 25.20 -9.85 -21.31
N HIS A 226 25.19 -9.48 -20.02
CA HIS A 226 24.19 -9.92 -19.04
C HIS A 226 24.09 -11.45 -18.92
N PRO A 227 25.21 -12.19 -18.74
CA PRO A 227 25.17 -13.64 -18.61
C PRO A 227 24.25 -14.04 -17.45
N ALA A 228 23.39 -15.03 -17.69
CA ALA A 228 22.40 -15.50 -16.70
C ALA A 228 23.00 -16.43 -15.62
N THR A 229 24.23 -16.92 -15.85
CA THR A 229 24.98 -17.80 -14.94
C THR A 229 26.48 -17.57 -15.15
N SER A 230 27.33 -18.06 -14.25
CA SER A 230 28.79 -18.10 -14.43
C SER A 230 29.43 -16.72 -14.56
N HIS A 231 28.96 -15.75 -13.77
CA HIS A 231 29.56 -14.43 -13.65
C HIS A 231 29.57 -14.00 -12.18
N PRO A 232 30.67 -13.41 -11.66
CA PRO A 232 30.80 -13.06 -10.24
C PRO A 232 29.60 -12.30 -9.66
N PHE A 233 29.08 -11.32 -10.41
CA PHE A 233 27.86 -10.60 -10.06
C PHE A 233 26.67 -11.53 -9.79
N ILE A 234 26.34 -12.43 -10.72
CA ILE A 234 25.19 -13.33 -10.58
C ILE A 234 25.43 -14.35 -9.47
N ASP A 235 26.66 -14.87 -9.36
CA ASP A 235 27.01 -15.85 -8.34
C ASP A 235 26.90 -15.25 -6.93
N ARG A 236 27.29 -13.98 -6.76
CA ARG A 236 27.10 -13.23 -5.51
C ARG A 236 25.62 -13.09 -5.17
N VAL A 237 24.81 -12.60 -6.11
CA VAL A 237 23.35 -12.45 -5.89
C VAL A 237 22.71 -13.80 -5.58
N ALA A 238 23.17 -14.86 -6.24
CA ALA A 238 22.68 -16.21 -6.01
C ALA A 238 22.97 -16.67 -4.57
N MET A 239 24.20 -16.46 -4.10
CA MET A 239 24.64 -16.85 -2.77
C MET A 239 24.01 -16.01 -1.65
N GLU A 240 23.98 -14.69 -1.81
CA GLU A 240 23.56 -13.74 -0.77
C GLU A 240 22.04 -13.63 -0.64
N GLU A 241 21.29 -13.76 -1.76
CA GLU A 241 19.85 -13.53 -1.78
C GLU A 241 19.04 -14.70 -2.31
N ILE A 242 19.36 -15.25 -3.49
CA ILE A 242 18.47 -16.22 -4.16
C ILE A 242 18.40 -17.53 -3.38
N TYR A 243 19.53 -18.14 -3.03
CA TYR A 243 19.54 -19.40 -2.29
C TYR A 243 18.92 -19.26 -0.89
N PRO A 244 19.20 -18.20 -0.10
CA PRO A 244 18.46 -17.93 1.13
C PRO A 244 16.95 -17.75 0.91
N CYS A 245 16.52 -17.06 -0.16
CA CYS A 245 15.10 -16.95 -0.51
C CYS A 245 14.45 -18.28 -0.86
N MET A 246 15.21 -19.29 -1.28
CA MET A 246 14.69 -20.59 -1.70
C MET A 246 15.04 -21.73 -0.75
N LEU A 247 15.60 -21.40 0.42
CA LEU A 247 15.83 -22.37 1.48
C LEU A 247 14.50 -22.73 2.17
N PHE A 248 13.92 -23.85 1.76
CA PHE A 248 12.65 -24.38 2.27
C PHE A 248 12.85 -25.80 2.82
N GLU A 249 11.93 -26.26 3.67
CA GLU A 249 11.97 -27.61 4.24
C GLU A 249 11.76 -28.67 3.15
N ASN A 250 10.82 -28.44 2.23
CA ASN A 250 10.66 -29.25 1.04
C ASN A 250 11.71 -28.88 -0.02
N SER A 251 12.92 -29.41 0.16
CA SER A 251 14.08 -29.15 -0.70
C SER A 251 13.89 -29.63 -2.15
N LYS A 252 13.11 -30.70 -2.36
CA LYS A 252 12.77 -31.21 -3.69
C LYS A 252 11.94 -30.19 -4.47
N LEU A 253 10.79 -29.79 -3.93
CA LEU A 253 9.91 -28.80 -4.56
C LEU A 253 10.62 -27.45 -4.73
N SER A 254 11.46 -27.06 -3.77
CA SER A 254 12.29 -25.84 -3.89
C SER A 254 13.25 -25.90 -5.07
N SER A 255 13.94 -27.04 -5.27
CA SER A 255 14.86 -27.22 -6.38
C SER A 255 14.14 -27.21 -7.73
N GLU A 256 12.96 -27.83 -7.79
CA GLU A 256 12.07 -27.80 -8.97
C GLU A 256 11.58 -26.39 -9.27
N LEU A 257 11.15 -25.62 -8.25
CA LEU A 257 10.81 -24.21 -8.39
C LEU A 257 11.98 -23.40 -8.89
N MET A 258 13.17 -23.55 -8.32
CA MET A 258 14.36 -22.82 -8.77
C MET A 258 14.66 -23.06 -10.26
N ARG A 259 14.52 -24.30 -10.72
CA ARG A 259 14.66 -24.63 -12.14
C ARG A 259 13.55 -23.97 -12.97
N ALA A 260 12.30 -24.11 -12.55
CA ALA A 260 11.15 -23.52 -13.24
C ALA A 260 11.20 -21.98 -13.31
N ILE A 261 11.75 -21.30 -12.28
CA ILE A 261 11.92 -19.84 -12.29
C ILE A 261 12.92 -19.43 -13.38
N ARG A 262 14.08 -20.12 -13.47
CA ARG A 262 15.08 -19.85 -14.50
C ARG A 262 14.55 -20.10 -15.91
N GLU A 263 13.70 -21.12 -16.07
CA GLU A 263 13.02 -21.47 -17.32
C GLU A 263 11.77 -20.63 -17.58
N ASN A 264 11.38 -19.73 -16.66
CA ASN A 264 10.17 -18.90 -16.73
C ASN A 264 8.85 -19.70 -16.90
N ARG A 265 8.69 -20.79 -16.15
CA ARG A 265 7.50 -21.68 -16.18
C ARG A 265 6.73 -21.74 -14.85
N VAL A 266 7.07 -20.88 -13.89
CA VAL A 266 6.36 -20.83 -12.59
C VAL A 266 5.07 -20.07 -12.74
N GLN A 267 4.00 -20.63 -12.21
CA GLN A 267 2.73 -19.94 -12.06
C GLN A 267 2.37 -19.84 -10.58
N LEU A 268 1.94 -18.65 -10.17
CA LEU A 268 1.67 -18.30 -8.78
C LEU A 268 0.38 -17.49 -8.74
N GLU A 269 -0.65 -18.05 -8.09
CA GLU A 269 -2.00 -17.51 -8.13
C GLU A 269 -2.57 -17.32 -6.73
N PRO A 270 -3.38 -16.27 -6.49
CA PRO A 270 -4.19 -16.18 -5.29
C PRO A 270 -5.33 -17.20 -5.33
N LEU A 271 -5.74 -17.68 -4.17
CA LEU A 271 -6.94 -18.48 -3.99
C LEU A 271 -8.12 -17.56 -3.70
N ASN A 272 -9.20 -17.69 -4.47
CA ASN A 272 -10.45 -16.96 -4.24
C ASN A 272 -11.38 -17.81 -3.36
N GLU A 273 -10.98 -18.06 -2.11
CA GLU A 273 -11.78 -18.80 -1.15
C GLU A 273 -12.62 -17.85 -0.30
N GLN A 274 -13.92 -18.14 -0.14
CA GLN A 274 -14.84 -17.32 0.67
C GLN A 274 -14.43 -17.29 2.16
N LYS A 275 -13.72 -18.32 2.64
CA LYS A 275 -13.22 -18.42 4.01
C LYS A 275 -11.76 -18.88 3.99
N PRO A 276 -10.81 -18.09 4.53
CA PRO A 276 -9.42 -18.51 4.62
C PRO A 276 -9.27 -19.78 5.47
N ALA A 277 -8.72 -20.83 4.89
CA ALA A 277 -8.45 -22.08 5.59
C ALA A 277 -6.99 -22.14 6.07
N VAL A 278 -6.80 -22.62 7.30
CA VAL A 278 -5.48 -23.02 7.80
C VAL A 278 -5.11 -24.36 7.16
N ARG A 279 -3.93 -24.43 6.54
CA ARG A 279 -3.40 -25.61 5.86
C ARG A 279 -1.92 -25.77 6.19
N ILE A 280 -1.36 -26.94 5.91
CA ILE A 280 0.10 -27.10 5.91
C ILE A 280 0.64 -26.47 4.63
N CYS A 281 1.56 -25.52 4.77
CA CYS A 281 2.24 -24.92 3.62
C CYS A 281 3.25 -25.92 3.04
N GLU A 282 3.13 -26.26 1.76
CA GLU A 282 3.89 -27.35 1.14
C GLU A 282 5.41 -27.16 1.16
N LEU A 283 5.87 -25.91 1.16
CA LEU A 283 7.30 -25.58 1.15
C LEU A 283 7.91 -25.49 2.55
N THR A 284 7.18 -24.93 3.52
CA THR A 284 7.71 -24.72 4.89
C THR A 284 7.24 -25.76 5.89
N ASN A 285 6.37 -26.71 5.48
CA ASN A 285 5.75 -27.71 6.33
C ASN A 285 5.08 -27.15 7.61
N ALA A 286 4.62 -25.90 7.53
CA ALA A 286 4.10 -25.16 8.68
C ALA A 286 2.60 -24.93 8.54
N SER A 287 1.86 -25.11 9.65
CA SER A 287 0.42 -24.82 9.71
C SER A 287 0.18 -23.31 9.70
N ARG A 288 -0.38 -22.80 8.59
CA ARG A 288 -0.57 -21.37 8.30
C ARG A 288 -1.77 -21.16 7.37
N PHE A 289 -2.24 -19.92 7.27
CA PHE A 289 -3.09 -19.52 6.15
C PHE A 289 -2.29 -19.56 4.84
N CYS A 290 -2.80 -20.29 3.85
CA CYS A 290 -2.17 -20.44 2.53
C CYS A 290 -3.10 -19.85 1.45
N PRO A 291 -3.13 -18.52 1.28
CA PRO A 291 -4.01 -17.87 0.33
C PRO A 291 -3.49 -17.91 -1.12
N TYR A 292 -2.42 -18.67 -1.39
CA TYR A 292 -1.81 -18.78 -2.70
C TYR A 292 -1.56 -20.24 -3.06
N ARG A 293 -1.45 -20.50 -4.36
CA ARG A 293 -0.98 -21.77 -4.92
C ARG A 293 0.12 -21.52 -5.95
N VAL A 294 1.07 -22.45 -6.05
CA VAL A 294 2.16 -22.40 -7.01
C VAL A 294 2.26 -23.72 -7.79
N ARG A 295 2.62 -23.64 -9.07
CA ARG A 295 3.01 -24.80 -9.90
C ARG A 295 4.29 -24.50 -10.68
N THR A 296 5.07 -25.54 -10.97
CA THR A 296 6.40 -25.44 -11.61
C THR A 296 6.39 -25.66 -13.13
N GLY A 297 5.20 -25.69 -13.75
CA GLY A 297 5.05 -25.89 -15.17
C GLY A 297 3.69 -25.41 -15.66
N ASP A 298 3.59 -25.25 -16.98
CA ASP A 298 2.40 -24.67 -17.64
C ASP A 298 1.34 -25.71 -17.99
N ASP A 299 1.74 -26.99 -18.03
CA ASP A 299 0.87 -28.12 -18.33
C ASP A 299 0.12 -28.60 -17.08
N ASP A 300 -1.08 -29.15 -17.29
CA ASP A 300 -1.94 -29.71 -16.23
C ASP A 300 -1.36 -30.98 -15.58
N THR A 301 -0.21 -31.45 -16.05
CA THR A 301 0.57 -32.54 -15.43
C THR A 301 1.25 -32.12 -14.14
N HIS A 302 1.46 -30.82 -13.93
CA HIS A 302 2.11 -30.29 -12.73
C HIS A 302 1.07 -29.96 -11.67
N GLU A 303 1.27 -30.51 -10.47
CA GLU A 303 0.38 -30.33 -9.34
C GLU A 303 0.45 -28.89 -8.78
N TRP A 304 -0.69 -28.41 -8.28
CA TRP A 304 -0.77 -27.16 -7.54
C TRP A 304 -0.40 -27.38 -6.07
N HIS A 305 0.55 -26.59 -5.58
CA HIS A 305 1.00 -26.64 -4.19
C HIS A 305 0.54 -25.41 -3.42
N TYR A 306 -0.10 -25.61 -2.28
CA TYR A 306 -0.59 -24.52 -1.42
C TYR A 306 0.55 -23.86 -0.66
N VAL A 307 0.63 -22.52 -0.73
CA VAL A 307 1.73 -21.75 -0.13
C VAL A 307 1.25 -20.57 0.69
N SER A 308 1.98 -20.29 1.77
CA SER A 308 1.75 -19.13 2.62
C SER A 308 2.21 -17.82 1.96
N LEU A 309 1.79 -16.68 2.50
CA LEU A 309 2.23 -15.36 2.02
C LEU A 309 3.75 -15.17 2.10
N ILE A 310 4.40 -15.69 3.15
CA ILE A 310 5.87 -15.62 3.30
C ILE A 310 6.56 -16.33 2.13
N VAL A 311 6.09 -17.53 1.81
CA VAL A 311 6.62 -18.33 0.71
C VAL A 311 6.35 -17.65 -0.64
N ARG A 312 5.13 -17.17 -0.85
CA ARG A 312 4.76 -16.42 -2.06
C ARG A 312 5.68 -15.22 -2.28
N ASN A 313 5.97 -14.45 -1.24
CA ASN A 313 6.82 -13.26 -1.33
C ASN A 313 8.27 -13.61 -1.66
N ARG A 314 8.80 -14.69 -1.07
CA ARG A 314 10.14 -15.20 -1.39
C ARG A 314 10.24 -15.63 -2.86
N ILE A 315 9.27 -16.40 -3.36
CA ILE A 315 9.21 -16.83 -4.76
C ILE A 315 9.09 -15.62 -5.69
N ALA A 316 8.16 -14.70 -5.41
CA ALA A 316 7.93 -13.51 -6.24
C ALA A 316 9.18 -12.62 -6.34
N ALA A 317 9.91 -12.40 -5.24
CA ALA A 317 11.13 -11.61 -5.25
C ALA A 317 12.22 -12.19 -6.18
N VAL A 318 12.37 -13.52 -6.17
CA VAL A 318 13.31 -14.24 -7.04
C VAL A 318 12.83 -14.21 -8.50
N CYS A 319 11.54 -14.38 -8.75
CA CYS A 319 10.96 -14.24 -10.08
C CYS A 319 11.16 -12.84 -10.66
N ASP A 320 10.93 -11.78 -9.89
CA ASP A 320 11.12 -10.40 -10.32
C ASP A 320 12.59 -10.13 -10.71
N PHE A 321 13.53 -10.68 -9.93
CA PHE A 321 14.96 -10.62 -10.27
C PHE A 321 15.26 -11.28 -11.61
N TYR A 322 14.93 -12.57 -11.79
CA TYR A 322 15.21 -13.28 -13.04
C TYR A 322 14.45 -12.70 -14.25
N THR A 323 13.28 -12.11 -14.04
CA THR A 323 12.55 -11.38 -15.08
C THR A 323 13.31 -10.14 -15.51
N CYS A 324 13.81 -9.35 -14.56
CA CYS A 324 14.64 -8.18 -14.86
C CYS A 324 15.92 -8.56 -15.61
N ILE A 325 16.62 -9.61 -15.17
CA ILE A 325 17.83 -10.11 -15.84
C ILE A 325 17.53 -10.52 -17.29
N ARG A 326 16.45 -11.26 -17.53
CA ARG A 326 16.02 -11.62 -18.89
C ARG A 326 15.73 -10.40 -19.74
N TYR A 327 14.98 -9.43 -19.21
CA TYR A 327 14.63 -8.22 -19.95
C TYR A 327 15.85 -7.37 -20.32
N LEU A 328 16.84 -7.28 -19.43
CA LEU A 328 18.11 -6.63 -19.72
C LEU A 328 18.90 -7.40 -20.78
N SER A 329 19.00 -8.74 -20.65
CA SER A 329 19.72 -9.58 -21.62
C SER A 329 19.11 -9.56 -23.03
N GLN A 330 17.79 -9.43 -23.12
CA GLN A 330 17.05 -9.35 -24.39
C GLN A 330 17.00 -7.92 -24.96
N GLY A 331 17.46 -6.92 -24.21
CA GLY A 331 17.37 -5.51 -24.61
C GLY A 331 15.95 -4.95 -24.65
N LEU A 332 14.99 -5.59 -23.97
CA LEU A 332 13.61 -5.12 -23.81
C LEU A 332 13.53 -3.86 -22.95
N ILE A 333 14.48 -3.70 -22.03
CA ILE A 333 14.66 -2.50 -21.24
C ILE A 333 16.08 -2.00 -21.51
N LYS A 334 16.23 -0.70 -21.83
CA LYS A 334 17.52 -0.04 -22.09
C LYS A 334 17.73 1.15 -21.16
N PRO A 335 17.75 0.97 -19.82
CA PRO A 335 18.03 2.07 -18.92
C PRO A 335 19.51 2.47 -19.03
N GLY A 336 19.84 3.67 -18.56
CA GLY A 336 21.25 4.03 -18.37
C GLY A 336 21.94 3.08 -17.38
N PRO A 337 23.29 3.04 -17.35
CA PRO A 337 24.07 2.27 -16.39
C PRO A 337 23.61 2.40 -14.93
N ARG A 338 23.42 3.65 -14.49
CA ARG A 338 22.97 4.00 -13.14
C ARG A 338 21.56 3.47 -12.86
N ASP A 339 20.62 3.70 -13.77
CA ASP A 339 19.23 3.32 -13.56
C ASP A 339 19.08 1.79 -13.55
N SER A 340 19.80 1.10 -14.43
CA SER A 340 19.84 -0.37 -14.47
C SER A 340 20.42 -0.93 -13.18
N PHE A 341 21.45 -0.28 -12.61
CA PHE A 341 22.02 -0.68 -11.34
C PHE A 341 21.02 -0.56 -10.19
N PHE A 342 20.40 0.61 -9.99
CA PHE A 342 19.39 0.78 -8.95
C PHE A 342 18.17 -0.11 -9.17
N GLN A 343 17.82 -0.38 -10.43
CA GLN A 343 16.79 -1.34 -10.80
C GLN A 343 17.12 -2.72 -10.23
N VAL A 344 18.36 -3.19 -10.35
CA VAL A 344 18.78 -4.50 -9.81
C VAL A 344 18.98 -4.46 -8.30
N VAL A 345 19.57 -3.39 -7.75
CA VAL A 345 19.75 -3.20 -6.30
C VAL A 345 18.41 -3.24 -5.55
N ASN A 346 17.37 -2.60 -6.09
CA ASN A 346 16.05 -2.66 -5.44
C ASN A 346 15.45 -4.08 -5.45
N LEU A 347 15.74 -4.89 -6.48
CA LEU A 347 15.33 -6.30 -6.52
C LEU A 347 16.12 -7.15 -5.50
N ARG A 348 17.43 -6.89 -5.35
CA ARG A 348 18.24 -7.49 -4.27
C ARG A 348 17.74 -7.09 -2.89
N LYS A 349 17.32 -5.84 -2.69
CA LYS A 349 16.65 -5.37 -1.46
C LYS A 349 15.38 -6.16 -1.18
N ASN A 350 14.51 -6.32 -2.19
CA ASN A 350 13.27 -7.08 -2.07
C ASN A 350 13.53 -8.54 -1.66
N MET A 351 14.51 -9.21 -2.28
CA MET A 351 14.91 -10.56 -1.87
C MET A 351 15.49 -10.58 -0.45
N SER A 352 16.32 -9.60 -0.09
CA SER A 352 16.89 -9.49 1.26
C SER A 352 15.85 -9.30 2.35
N LEU A 353 14.76 -8.58 2.06
CA LEU A 353 13.61 -8.47 2.95
C LEU A 353 12.82 -9.78 2.98
N ALA A 354 12.56 -10.38 1.82
CA ALA A 354 11.76 -11.60 1.71
C ALA A 354 12.39 -12.80 2.42
N LYS A 355 13.72 -12.99 2.35
CA LYS A 355 14.41 -14.08 3.07
C LYS A 355 14.28 -13.97 4.59
N LEU A 356 14.05 -12.76 5.10
CA LEU A 356 13.81 -12.48 6.52
C LEU A 356 12.31 -12.47 6.90
N GLY A 357 11.42 -12.76 5.94
CA GLY A 357 9.97 -12.74 6.16
C GLY A 357 9.35 -11.34 6.19
N LEU A 358 10.07 -10.32 5.74
CA LEU A 358 9.59 -8.94 5.71
C LEU A 358 8.91 -8.62 4.37
N GLY A 359 7.95 -7.69 4.41
CA GLY A 359 7.27 -7.19 3.21
C GLY A 359 8.18 -6.32 2.34
N PHE A 360 7.84 -6.22 1.07
CA PHE A 360 8.50 -5.33 0.10
C PHE A 360 7.50 -4.86 -0.95
N ILE A 361 7.85 -3.83 -1.73
CA ILE A 361 6.99 -3.30 -2.80
C ILE A 361 7.23 -4.11 -4.09
N PRO A 362 6.24 -4.88 -4.58
CA PRO A 362 6.37 -5.63 -5.83
C PRO A 362 6.29 -4.68 -7.04
N ARG A 363 6.93 -5.05 -8.15
CA ARG A 363 6.98 -4.21 -9.36
C ARG A 363 5.67 -4.09 -10.13
N SER A 364 4.65 -4.86 -9.79
CA SER A 364 3.34 -4.79 -10.45
C SER A 364 2.66 -3.42 -10.37
N ASN A 365 3.18 -2.47 -9.57
CA ASN A 365 2.63 -1.13 -9.41
C ASN A 365 3.38 0.00 -10.16
N ILE A 366 4.45 -0.29 -10.91
CA ILE A 366 5.07 0.75 -11.75
C ILE A 366 4.27 0.81 -13.06
N ARG A 367 3.21 1.63 -13.05
CA ARG A 367 2.59 2.12 -14.28
C ARG A 367 3.71 2.70 -15.13
N HIS A 368 3.85 2.19 -16.35
CA HIS A 368 4.65 2.85 -17.38
C HIS A 368 4.07 4.25 -17.58
N THR A 369 4.68 5.25 -16.96
CA THR A 369 4.50 6.65 -17.36
C THR A 369 5.24 6.78 -18.68
N HIS A 370 4.47 6.68 -19.76
CA HIS A 370 4.90 7.05 -21.11
C HIS A 370 5.08 8.56 -21.23
#